data_AF-A0AAU2FN86-F1
#
_entry.id   AF-A0AAU2FN86-F1
#
_cell.length_a   1.000
_cell.length_b   1.000
_cell.length_c   1.000
_cell.angle_alpha   90.00
_cell.angle_beta   90.00
_cell.angle_gamma   90.00
#
_symmetry.space_group_name_H-M   'P 1'
#
loop_
_entity.id
_entity.type
_entity.pdbx_description
1 polymer ?
#
loop_
_entity_poly.entity_id
_entity_poly.type
_entity_poly.pdbx_seq_one_letter_code
_entity_poly.pdbx_strand_id
1 'polypeptide(L)'
;MPEEPEAPEPPLPPGPPLPPEPPLPPAPPDPQVRTLDARSLRGLAHPLRMRILAALRHDGPATASQLAERLGESSGATSYHLRQLAAHGFVEDAPEHGKGRERWWRAAHDGTRFDEELMYAEDPATRGAADLFLHEIATIHTQEMSTWLGTAHTWSPDWRRASDLSDFTLRLTPDQALELIRKVHDLINGYRDLPPSEGTEMVRFHTHAFPRAGE
;
A
#
# COMPACT_ATOMS: atom_id res chain seq x y z
N MET A 1 75.22 -6.47 9.13
CA MET A 1 74.77 -5.11 9.49
C MET A 1 73.31 -5.02 9.07
N PRO A 2 72.36 -4.82 10.00
CA PRO A 2 70.94 -4.74 9.66
C PRO A 2 70.61 -3.39 8.99
N GLU A 3 69.79 -3.43 7.94
CA GLU A 3 69.18 -2.27 7.27
C GLU A 3 68.24 -1.53 8.25
N GLU A 4 68.32 -0.19 8.26
CA GLU A 4 67.35 0.68 8.92
C GLU A 4 66.02 0.69 8.14
N PRO A 5 64.86 0.65 8.80
CA PRO A 5 63.57 0.70 8.13
C PRO A 5 63.26 2.09 7.58
N GLU A 6 62.78 2.12 6.33
CA GLU A 6 62.32 3.29 5.58
C GLU A 6 61.14 3.99 6.30
N ALA A 7 61.23 5.32 6.44
CA ALA A 7 60.21 6.12 7.13
C ALA A 7 58.91 6.21 6.29
N PRO A 8 57.71 6.22 6.92
CA PRO A 8 56.46 6.28 6.20
C PRO A 8 56.25 7.63 5.48
N GLU A 9 55.76 7.58 4.25
CA GLU A 9 55.39 8.76 3.46
C GLU A 9 54.33 9.62 4.16
N PRO A 10 54.41 10.96 4.04
CA PRO A 10 53.42 11.86 4.62
C PRO A 10 52.06 11.74 3.90
N PRO A 11 50.94 11.94 4.61
CA PRO A 11 49.61 11.84 4.02
C PRO A 11 49.37 12.93 2.97
N LEU A 12 48.70 12.56 1.88
CA LEU A 12 48.29 13.47 0.81
C LEU A 12 47.38 14.58 1.35
N PRO A 13 47.50 15.82 0.83
CA PRO A 13 46.64 16.93 1.24
C PRO A 13 45.18 16.67 0.83
N PRO A 14 44.20 17.17 1.61
CA PRO A 14 42.79 17.02 1.28
C PRO A 14 42.47 17.68 -0.07
N GLY A 15 41.73 16.95 -0.91
CA GLY A 15 41.23 17.46 -2.18
C GLY A 15 40.27 18.65 -1.99
N PRO A 16 40.02 19.44 -3.03
CA PRO A 16 39.08 20.56 -2.96
C PRO A 16 37.69 20.06 -2.55
N PRO A 17 36.92 20.87 -1.78
CA PRO A 17 35.58 20.49 -1.35
C PRO A 17 34.69 20.22 -2.56
N LEU A 18 33.93 19.13 -2.49
CA LEU A 18 32.92 18.80 -3.50
C LEU A 18 31.92 19.96 -3.61
N PRO A 19 31.45 20.29 -4.83
CA PRO A 19 30.40 21.29 -5.01
C PRO A 19 29.16 20.88 -4.19
N PRO A 20 28.40 21.85 -3.66
CA PRO A 20 27.19 21.55 -2.89
C PRO A 20 26.22 20.73 -3.74
N GLU A 21 25.71 19.64 -3.17
CA GLU A 21 24.66 18.84 -3.81
C GLU A 21 23.46 19.73 -4.13
N PRO A 22 22.88 19.61 -5.34
CA PRO A 22 21.66 20.32 -5.67
C PRO A 22 20.58 19.94 -4.65
N PRO A 23 19.71 20.90 -4.26
CA PRO A 23 18.66 20.63 -3.29
C PRO A 23 17.79 19.47 -3.77
N LEU A 24 17.59 18.49 -2.89
CA LEU A 24 16.68 17.38 -3.14
C LEU A 24 15.30 17.93 -3.54
N PRO A 25 14.62 17.33 -4.53
CA PRO A 25 13.26 17.71 -4.86
C PRO A 25 12.38 17.60 -3.59
N PRO A 26 11.35 18.46 -3.46
CA PRO A 26 10.48 18.43 -2.29
C PRO A 26 9.90 17.02 -2.11
N ALA A 27 9.92 16.53 -0.87
CA ALA A 27 9.32 15.25 -0.53
C ALA A 27 7.86 15.23 -1.01
N PRO A 28 7.37 14.10 -1.55
CA PRO A 28 5.97 13.99 -1.91
C PRO A 28 5.10 14.31 -0.70
N PRO A 29 3.93 14.94 -0.90
CA PRO A 29 3.01 15.22 0.20
C PRO A 29 2.62 13.93 0.91
N ASP A 30 2.37 14.03 2.23
CA ASP A 30 1.91 12.89 3.03
C ASP A 30 0.71 12.22 2.36
N PRO A 31 0.70 10.88 2.24
CA PRO A 31 -0.37 10.17 1.59
C PRO A 31 -1.70 10.49 2.28
N GLN A 32 -2.70 10.89 1.49
CA GLN A 32 -4.03 11.19 2.01
C GLN A 32 -4.74 9.87 2.33
N VAL A 33 -4.70 9.47 3.60
CA VAL A 33 -5.35 8.25 4.09
C VAL A 33 -6.71 8.60 4.70
N ARG A 34 -7.77 7.94 4.21
CA ARG A 34 -9.11 8.09 4.78
C ARG A 34 -9.40 7.03 5.83
N THR A 35 -9.73 7.44 7.05
CA THR A 35 -10.32 6.53 8.04
C THR A 35 -11.78 6.21 7.68
N LEU A 36 -12.10 4.93 7.64
CA LEU A 36 -13.46 4.45 7.36
C LEU A 36 -14.34 4.63 8.60
N ASP A 37 -15.53 5.15 8.37
CA ASP A 37 -16.66 5.18 9.30
C ASP A 37 -17.77 4.26 8.77
N ALA A 38 -18.84 4.05 9.55
CA ALA A 38 -19.97 3.20 9.14
C ALA A 38 -20.62 3.62 7.81
N ARG A 39 -20.61 4.91 7.47
CA ARG A 39 -21.21 5.42 6.23
C ARG A 39 -20.32 5.13 5.02
N SER A 40 -19.05 5.44 5.12
CA SER A 40 -18.05 5.25 4.07
C SER A 40 -17.74 3.78 3.86
N LEU A 41 -17.70 2.97 4.91
CA LEU A 41 -17.56 1.52 4.82
C LEU A 41 -18.69 0.91 3.97
N ARG A 42 -19.96 1.26 4.21
CA ARG A 42 -21.09 0.82 3.35
C ARG A 42 -20.94 1.27 1.89
N GLY A 43 -20.32 2.43 1.69
CA GLY A 43 -19.97 2.97 0.38
C GLY A 43 -18.84 2.22 -0.33
N LEU A 44 -18.02 1.46 0.38
CA LEU A 44 -16.85 0.76 -0.14
C LEU A 44 -17.03 -0.76 -0.18
N ALA A 45 -17.74 -1.35 0.79
CA ALA A 45 -17.91 -2.79 1.00
C ALA A 45 -18.68 -3.47 -0.15
N HIS A 46 -18.00 -3.62 -1.28
CA HIS A 46 -18.41 -4.35 -2.47
C HIS A 46 -17.14 -4.67 -3.27
N PRO A 47 -16.92 -5.92 -3.71
CA PRO A 47 -15.70 -6.33 -4.39
C PRO A 47 -15.31 -5.42 -5.56
N LEU A 48 -16.25 -5.16 -6.46
CA LEU A 48 -16.00 -4.28 -7.61
C LEU A 48 -15.65 -2.83 -7.23
N ARG A 49 -16.22 -2.29 -6.14
CA ARG A 49 -15.88 -0.93 -5.69
C ARG A 49 -14.45 -0.86 -5.17
N MET A 50 -14.03 -1.89 -4.43
CA MET A 50 -12.65 -2.00 -3.93
C MET A 50 -11.66 -2.16 -5.08
N ARG A 51 -11.97 -3.01 -6.08
CA ARG A 51 -11.17 -3.18 -7.30
C ARG A 51 -11.06 -1.89 -8.13
N ILE A 52 -12.17 -1.16 -8.32
CA ILE A 52 -12.16 0.14 -9.02
C ILE A 52 -11.29 1.15 -8.27
N LEU A 53 -11.46 1.27 -6.95
CA LEU A 53 -10.70 2.22 -6.15
C LEU A 53 -9.19 1.86 -6.15
N ALA A 54 -8.85 0.58 -6.07
CA ALA A 54 -7.47 0.12 -6.17
C ALA A 54 -6.85 0.46 -7.54
N ALA A 55 -7.57 0.19 -8.64
CA ALA A 55 -7.09 0.53 -9.99
C ALA A 55 -6.85 2.03 -10.15
N LEU A 56 -7.74 2.88 -9.63
CA LEU A 56 -7.56 4.34 -9.69
C LEU A 56 -6.38 4.84 -8.84
N ARG A 57 -6.05 4.15 -7.74
CA ARG A 57 -4.90 4.47 -6.89
C ARG A 57 -3.57 4.04 -7.51
N HIS A 58 -3.55 2.88 -8.15
CA HIS A 58 -2.33 2.27 -8.69
C HIS A 58 -2.02 2.71 -10.12
N ASP A 59 -3.04 2.75 -10.99
CA ASP A 59 -2.87 3.03 -12.42
C ASP A 59 -3.20 4.48 -12.78
N GLY A 60 -3.72 5.25 -11.81
CA GLY A 60 -4.10 6.65 -11.99
C GLY A 60 -5.51 6.86 -12.59
N PRO A 61 -5.83 8.11 -12.99
CA PRO A 61 -7.15 8.50 -13.45
C PRO A 61 -7.61 7.73 -14.70
N ALA A 62 -8.91 7.39 -14.75
CA ALA A 62 -9.47 6.60 -15.84
C ALA A 62 -10.97 6.90 -16.07
N THR A 63 -11.43 6.58 -17.28
CA THR A 63 -12.87 6.55 -17.62
C THR A 63 -13.54 5.26 -17.16
N ALA A 64 -14.87 5.28 -17.07
CA ALA A 64 -15.65 4.07 -16.77
C ALA A 64 -15.44 2.94 -17.79
N SER A 65 -15.23 3.28 -19.07
CA SER A 65 -15.00 2.28 -20.13
C SER A 65 -13.63 1.62 -20.00
N GLN A 66 -12.58 2.40 -19.70
CA GLN A 66 -11.24 1.85 -19.46
C GLN A 66 -11.20 0.95 -18.24
N LEU A 67 -11.84 1.36 -17.13
CA LEU A 67 -11.95 0.54 -15.93
C LEU A 67 -12.75 -0.74 -16.19
N ALA A 68 -13.85 -0.65 -16.95
CA ALA A 68 -14.66 -1.81 -17.32
C ALA A 68 -13.85 -2.84 -18.12
N GLU A 69 -13.10 -2.38 -19.12
CA GLU A 69 -12.21 -3.24 -19.92
C GLU A 69 -11.14 -3.92 -19.05
N ARG A 70 -10.44 -3.15 -18.20
CA ARG A 70 -9.39 -3.69 -17.31
C ARG A 70 -9.93 -4.70 -16.30
N LEU A 71 -11.14 -4.47 -15.78
CA LEU A 71 -11.71 -5.28 -14.70
C LEU A 71 -12.58 -6.43 -15.19
N GLY A 72 -12.80 -6.55 -16.51
CA GLY A 72 -13.66 -7.57 -17.11
C GLY A 72 -15.14 -7.35 -16.82
N GLU A 73 -15.56 -6.09 -16.70
CA GLU A 73 -16.90 -5.68 -16.28
C GLU A 73 -17.62 -4.90 -17.38
N SER A 74 -18.92 -4.64 -17.20
CA SER A 74 -19.65 -3.74 -18.10
C SER A 74 -19.39 -2.27 -17.76
N SER A 75 -19.37 -1.41 -18.78
CA SER A 75 -19.28 0.05 -18.59
C SER A 75 -20.46 0.62 -17.79
N GLY A 76 -21.65 0.02 -17.92
CA GLY A 76 -22.84 0.36 -17.15
C GLY A 76 -22.70 0.09 -15.65
N ALA A 77 -22.26 -1.13 -15.29
CA ALA A 77 -22.02 -1.50 -13.89
C ALA A 77 -20.87 -0.66 -13.30
N THR A 78 -19.77 -0.52 -14.02
CA THR A 78 -18.62 0.29 -13.59
C THR A 78 -19.01 1.74 -13.34
N SER A 79 -19.81 2.33 -14.24
CA SER A 79 -20.33 3.69 -14.06
C SER A 79 -21.24 3.82 -12.84
N TYR A 80 -22.06 2.81 -12.54
CA TYR A 80 -22.89 2.78 -11.34
C TYR A 80 -22.02 2.78 -10.07
N HIS A 81 -21.02 1.90 -10.01
CA HIS A 81 -20.13 1.81 -8.85
C HIS A 81 -19.26 3.06 -8.66
N LEU A 82 -18.78 3.69 -9.74
CA LEU A 82 -18.07 4.97 -9.68
C LEU A 82 -18.94 6.07 -9.06
N ARG A 83 -20.23 6.16 -9.43
CA ARG A 83 -21.15 7.13 -8.81
C ARG A 83 -21.37 6.85 -7.32
N GLN A 84 -21.45 5.58 -6.92
CA GLN A 84 -21.54 5.21 -5.51
C GLN A 84 -20.27 5.61 -4.75
N LEU A 85 -19.10 5.27 -5.29
CA LEU A 85 -17.82 5.67 -4.72
C LEU A 85 -17.72 7.20 -4.58
N ALA A 86 -18.18 7.94 -5.59
CA ALA A 86 -18.19 9.41 -5.57
C ALA A 86 -19.14 9.98 -4.51
N ALA A 87 -20.36 9.42 -4.40
CA ALA A 87 -21.33 9.83 -3.38
C ALA A 87 -20.83 9.60 -1.95
N HIS A 88 -19.91 8.64 -1.77
CA HIS A 88 -19.24 8.39 -0.52
C HIS A 88 -17.87 9.08 -0.40
N GLY A 89 -17.38 9.80 -1.42
CA GLY A 89 -16.15 10.58 -1.40
C GLY A 89 -14.85 9.77 -1.60
N PHE A 90 -14.92 8.60 -2.24
CA PHE A 90 -13.72 7.79 -2.54
C PHE A 90 -13.08 8.15 -3.87
N VAL A 91 -13.87 8.66 -4.81
CA VAL A 91 -13.42 9.10 -6.13
C VAL A 91 -14.02 10.45 -6.44
N GLU A 92 -13.36 11.19 -7.31
CA GLU A 92 -13.78 12.50 -7.77
C GLU A 92 -13.56 12.66 -9.27
N ASP A 93 -14.17 13.71 -9.84
CA ASP A 93 -14.01 14.04 -11.25
C ASP A 93 -12.58 14.54 -11.53
N ALA A 94 -12.02 14.08 -12.64
CA ALA A 94 -10.70 14.46 -13.12
C ALA A 94 -10.79 15.08 -14.53
N PRO A 95 -11.51 16.20 -14.71
CA PRO A 95 -11.83 16.78 -16.01
C PRO A 95 -10.59 17.16 -16.83
N GLU A 96 -9.46 17.41 -16.19
CA GLU A 96 -8.17 17.72 -16.81
C GLU A 96 -7.65 16.61 -17.74
N HIS A 97 -8.12 15.37 -17.58
CA HIS A 97 -7.76 14.23 -18.43
C HIS A 97 -8.66 14.05 -19.65
N GLY A 98 -9.82 14.70 -19.67
CA GLY A 98 -10.84 14.51 -20.70
C GLY A 98 -10.66 15.39 -21.94
N LYS A 99 -10.95 14.83 -23.12
CA LYS A 99 -11.27 15.60 -24.32
C LYS A 99 -12.76 15.41 -24.64
N GLY A 100 -13.52 16.49 -24.77
CA GLY A 100 -14.94 16.42 -25.15
C GLY A 100 -15.88 15.99 -24.02
N ARG A 101 -16.70 14.95 -24.22
CA ARG A 101 -17.79 14.54 -23.30
C ARG A 101 -17.42 13.39 -22.36
N GLU A 102 -16.18 12.94 -22.38
CA GLU A 102 -15.73 11.84 -21.53
C GLU A 102 -15.60 12.27 -20.07
N ARG A 103 -16.16 11.47 -19.17
CA ARG A 103 -16.03 11.68 -17.73
C ARG A 103 -14.91 10.82 -17.18
N TRP A 104 -13.89 11.50 -16.68
CA TRP A 104 -12.71 10.91 -16.06
C TRP A 104 -12.83 10.95 -14.54
N TRP A 105 -12.35 9.90 -13.89
CA TRP A 105 -12.39 9.74 -12.45
C TRP A 105 -10.98 9.55 -11.91
N ARG A 106 -10.72 10.04 -10.70
CA ARG A 106 -9.50 9.76 -9.94
C ARG A 106 -9.84 9.36 -8.51
N ALA A 107 -8.95 8.62 -7.86
CA ALA A 107 -9.08 8.36 -6.43
C ALA A 107 -8.92 9.68 -5.67
N ALA A 108 -9.79 9.92 -4.69
CA ALA A 108 -9.71 11.14 -3.87
C ALA A 108 -8.68 11.03 -2.72
N HIS A 109 -8.21 9.81 -2.45
CA HIS A 109 -7.36 9.47 -1.31
C HIS A 109 -6.41 8.33 -1.71
N ASP A 110 -5.15 8.38 -1.29
CA ASP A 110 -4.12 7.37 -1.58
C ASP A 110 -4.37 6.06 -0.83
N GLY A 111 -5.06 6.13 0.31
CA GLY A 111 -5.26 4.98 1.18
C GLY A 111 -6.58 5.00 1.96
N THR A 112 -6.88 3.86 2.56
CA THR A 112 -8.00 3.69 3.49
C THR A 112 -7.49 3.03 4.76
N ARG A 113 -7.84 3.61 5.90
CA ARG A 113 -7.62 3.02 7.22
C ARG A 113 -8.92 2.42 7.71
N PHE A 114 -8.90 1.15 8.04
CA PHE A 114 -10.04 0.47 8.65
C PHE A 114 -9.97 0.64 10.17
N ASP A 115 -11.12 0.95 10.78
CA ASP A 115 -11.28 0.99 12.23
C ASP A 115 -11.87 -0.35 12.69
N GLU A 116 -11.13 -1.06 13.55
CA GLU A 116 -11.51 -2.38 14.07
C GLU A 116 -12.81 -2.34 14.86
N GLU A 117 -13.18 -1.19 15.45
CA GLU A 117 -14.45 -1.04 16.17
C GLU A 117 -15.66 -1.31 15.26
N LEU A 118 -15.53 -1.11 13.95
CA LEU A 118 -16.60 -1.35 12.97
C LEU A 118 -16.99 -2.85 12.87
N MET A 119 -16.08 -3.76 13.22
CA MET A 119 -16.37 -5.20 13.30
C MET A 119 -17.35 -5.54 14.43
N TYR A 120 -17.34 -4.72 15.48
CA TYR A 120 -18.10 -4.94 16.71
C TYR A 120 -19.24 -3.93 16.87
N ALA A 121 -19.56 -3.17 15.82
CA ALA A 121 -20.63 -2.18 15.83
C ALA A 121 -21.99 -2.78 16.22
N GLU A 122 -22.81 -2.04 16.97
CA GLU A 122 -24.14 -2.52 17.37
C GLU A 122 -25.04 -2.78 16.15
N ASP A 123 -24.99 -1.89 15.15
CA ASP A 123 -25.74 -2.00 13.90
C ASP A 123 -25.32 -3.23 13.06
N PRO A 124 -26.21 -4.21 12.83
CA PRO A 124 -25.91 -5.39 12.03
C PRO A 124 -25.52 -5.07 10.59
N ALA A 125 -26.04 -3.98 10.01
CA ALA A 125 -25.69 -3.60 8.64
C ALA A 125 -24.24 -3.12 8.54
N THR A 126 -23.77 -2.37 9.53
CA THR A 126 -22.37 -1.94 9.63
C THR A 126 -21.44 -3.13 9.84
N ARG A 127 -21.78 -4.06 10.74
CA ARG A 127 -20.99 -5.28 10.93
C ARG A 127 -20.92 -6.15 9.67
N GLY A 128 -22.04 -6.31 8.96
CA GLY A 128 -22.05 -7.03 7.69
C GLY A 128 -21.18 -6.37 6.62
N ALA A 129 -21.14 -5.04 6.57
CA ALA A 129 -20.25 -4.31 5.66
C ALA A 129 -18.78 -4.47 6.05
N ALA A 130 -18.46 -4.48 7.35
CA ALA A 130 -17.10 -4.73 7.85
C ALA A 130 -16.63 -6.14 7.49
N ASP A 131 -17.50 -7.14 7.69
CA ASP A 131 -17.23 -8.53 7.36
C ASP A 131 -16.92 -8.72 5.86
N LEU A 132 -17.77 -8.18 4.99
CA LEU A 132 -17.56 -8.21 3.54
C LEU A 132 -16.25 -7.52 3.13
N PHE A 133 -15.96 -6.36 3.72
CA PHE A 133 -14.74 -5.62 3.42
C PHE A 133 -13.49 -6.43 3.79
N LEU A 134 -13.44 -7.01 5.00
CA LEU A 134 -12.28 -7.78 5.46
C LEU A 134 -12.07 -9.07 4.68
N HIS A 135 -13.15 -9.78 4.32
CA HIS A 135 -13.06 -10.97 3.46
C HIS A 135 -12.55 -10.64 2.06
N GLU A 136 -12.94 -9.50 1.49
CA GLU A 136 -12.42 -9.05 0.21
C GLU A 136 -10.93 -8.66 0.33
N ILE A 137 -10.51 -8.01 1.42
CA ILE A 137 -9.08 -7.73 1.68
C ILE A 137 -8.27 -9.03 1.76
N ALA A 138 -8.76 -10.04 2.49
CA ALA A 138 -8.09 -11.35 2.57
C ALA A 138 -8.01 -12.03 1.19
N THR A 139 -9.05 -11.89 0.38
CA THR A 139 -9.07 -12.39 -1.01
C THR A 139 -8.00 -11.70 -1.86
N ILE A 140 -7.90 -10.37 -1.78
CA ILE A 140 -6.89 -9.57 -2.49
C ILE A 140 -5.48 -9.99 -2.05
N HIS A 141 -5.22 -10.10 -0.75
CA HIS A 141 -3.91 -10.53 -0.24
C HIS A 141 -3.51 -11.90 -0.80
N THR A 142 -4.47 -12.84 -0.87
CA THR A 142 -4.24 -14.18 -1.42
C THR A 142 -3.91 -14.12 -2.92
N GLN A 143 -4.59 -13.26 -3.68
CA GLN A 143 -4.33 -13.06 -5.11
C GLN A 143 -2.94 -12.45 -5.34
N GLU A 144 -2.58 -11.41 -4.59
CA GLU A 144 -1.27 -10.75 -4.69
C GLU A 144 -0.13 -11.72 -4.35
N MET A 145 -0.28 -12.51 -3.28
CA MET A 145 0.66 -13.57 -2.92
C MET A 145 0.78 -14.63 -4.03
N SER A 146 -0.33 -15.06 -4.60
CA SER A 146 -0.34 -16.06 -5.69
C SER A 146 0.34 -15.53 -6.96
N THR A 147 0.09 -14.26 -7.32
CA THR A 147 0.76 -13.60 -8.45
C THR A 147 2.26 -13.48 -8.21
N TRP A 148 2.70 -13.09 -7.01
CA TRP A 148 4.12 -13.07 -6.67
C TRP A 148 4.73 -14.46 -6.77
N LEU A 149 4.13 -15.50 -6.18
CA LEU A 149 4.63 -16.88 -6.29
C LEU A 149 4.78 -17.35 -7.74
N GLY A 150 3.81 -17.03 -8.60
CA GLY A 150 3.84 -17.38 -10.02
C GLY A 150 4.90 -16.63 -10.84
N THR A 151 5.33 -15.45 -10.38
CA THR A 151 6.28 -14.57 -11.09
C THR A 151 7.63 -14.41 -10.39
N ALA A 152 7.83 -14.98 -9.20
CA ALA A 152 9.01 -14.75 -8.36
C ALA A 152 10.34 -14.99 -9.09
N HIS A 153 10.38 -15.93 -10.03
CA HIS A 153 11.57 -16.26 -10.82
C HIS A 153 12.01 -15.16 -11.80
N THR A 154 11.12 -14.22 -12.17
CA THR A 154 11.43 -13.13 -13.11
C THR A 154 12.09 -11.92 -12.43
N TRP A 155 11.96 -11.80 -11.11
CA TRP A 155 12.57 -10.72 -10.32
C TRP A 155 14.10 -10.88 -10.23
N SER A 156 14.83 -9.79 -9.96
CA SER A 156 16.29 -9.84 -9.80
C SER A 156 16.70 -10.75 -8.63
N PRO A 157 17.94 -11.29 -8.62
CA PRO A 157 18.43 -12.07 -7.48
C PRO A 157 18.34 -11.33 -6.15
N ASP A 158 18.48 -10.00 -6.17
CA ASP A 158 18.43 -9.17 -4.96
C ASP A 158 17.00 -9.07 -4.43
N TRP A 159 16.02 -8.84 -5.30
CA TRP A 159 14.60 -8.81 -4.91
C TRP A 159 14.06 -10.16 -4.47
N ARG A 160 14.54 -11.27 -5.05
CA ARG A 160 14.19 -12.61 -4.55
C ARG A 160 14.73 -12.88 -3.15
N ARG A 161 15.92 -12.37 -2.80
CA ARG A 161 16.49 -12.49 -1.44
C ARG A 161 15.80 -11.54 -0.45
N ALA A 162 15.30 -10.40 -0.92
CA ALA A 162 14.58 -9.42 -0.13
C ALA A 162 13.06 -9.70 -0.01
N SER A 163 12.59 -10.84 -0.51
CA SER A 163 11.20 -11.28 -0.38
C SER A 163 11.08 -12.33 0.74
N ASP A 164 9.96 -12.33 1.46
CA ASP A 164 9.71 -13.24 2.57
C ASP A 164 8.27 -13.80 2.52
N LEU A 165 8.10 -15.04 3.00
CA LEU A 165 6.80 -15.67 3.22
C LEU A 165 6.87 -16.51 4.50
N SER A 166 7.28 -15.88 5.60
CA SER A 166 7.44 -16.53 6.90
C SER A 166 6.16 -16.47 7.74
N ASP A 167 5.95 -17.51 8.56
CA ASP A 167 4.95 -17.52 9.62
C ASP A 167 5.59 -17.81 10.99
N PHE A 168 5.02 -17.23 12.05
CA PHE A 168 5.50 -17.39 13.41
C PHE A 168 4.34 -17.77 14.33
N THR A 169 4.52 -18.81 15.14
CA THR A 169 3.56 -19.20 16.19
C THR A 169 4.14 -18.84 17.57
N LEU A 170 3.54 -17.86 18.23
CA LEU A 170 4.00 -17.32 19.52
C LEU A 170 2.98 -17.59 20.64
N ARG A 171 3.46 -17.76 21.87
CA ARG A 171 2.60 -17.82 23.07
C ARG A 171 2.57 -16.44 23.72
N LEU A 172 1.47 -15.71 23.51
CA LEU A 172 1.29 -14.33 23.95
C LEU A 172 -0.04 -14.16 24.71
N THR A 173 -0.05 -13.26 25.68
CA THR A 173 -1.29 -12.67 26.22
C THR A 173 -1.88 -11.64 25.25
N PRO A 174 -3.15 -11.23 25.41
CA PRO A 174 -3.73 -10.17 24.59
C PRO A 174 -2.92 -8.86 24.61
N ASP A 175 -2.46 -8.41 25.78
CA ASP A 175 -1.66 -7.19 25.91
C ASP A 175 -0.33 -7.28 25.16
N GLN A 176 0.33 -8.44 25.23
CA GLN A 176 1.57 -8.70 24.48
C GLN A 176 1.33 -8.76 22.96
N ALA A 177 0.19 -9.29 22.51
CA ALA A 177 -0.18 -9.29 21.10
C ALA A 177 -0.42 -7.86 20.59
N LEU A 178 -1.16 -7.04 21.35
CA LEU A 178 -1.37 -5.61 21.06
C LEU A 178 -0.05 -4.83 21.03
N GLU A 179 0.87 -5.11 21.96
CA GLU A 179 2.22 -4.52 21.97
C GLU A 179 3.00 -4.89 20.70
N LEU A 180 2.98 -6.16 20.31
CA LEU A 180 3.66 -6.64 19.10
C LEU A 180 3.08 -5.98 17.83
N ILE A 181 1.75 -5.91 17.71
CA ILE A 181 1.07 -5.26 16.58
C ILE A 181 1.52 -3.80 16.45
N ARG A 182 1.53 -3.05 17.56
CA ARG A 182 1.99 -1.64 17.57
C ARG A 182 3.44 -1.52 17.14
N LYS A 183 4.35 -2.30 17.72
CA LYS A 183 5.77 -2.28 17.37
C LYS A 183 6.03 -2.59 15.89
N VAL A 184 5.31 -3.56 15.32
CA VAL A 184 5.41 -3.91 13.90
C VAL A 184 4.90 -2.77 13.02
N HIS A 185 3.74 -2.17 13.36
CA HIS A 185 3.23 -1.01 12.62
C HIS A 185 4.18 0.19 12.70
N ASP A 186 4.72 0.52 13.88
CA ASP A 186 5.67 1.62 14.05
C ASP A 186 6.95 1.39 13.24
N LEU A 187 7.46 0.15 13.24
CA LEU A 187 8.60 -0.25 12.42
C LEU A 187 8.31 -0.03 10.94
N ILE A 188 7.20 -0.55 10.42
CA ILE A 188 6.82 -0.41 9.00
C ILE A 188 6.63 1.06 8.62
N ASN A 189 5.96 1.85 9.46
CA ASN A 189 5.74 3.27 9.20
C ASN A 189 7.07 4.04 9.11
N GLY A 190 8.11 3.65 9.86
CA GLY A 190 9.44 4.25 9.75
C GLY A 190 10.10 4.09 8.36
N TYR A 191 9.67 3.12 7.53
CA TYR A 191 10.17 2.94 6.17
C TYR A 191 9.38 3.72 5.11
N ARG A 192 8.19 4.23 5.46
CA ARG A 192 7.32 4.96 4.51
C ARG A 192 7.93 6.28 4.05
N ASP A 193 8.72 6.92 4.90
CA ASP A 193 9.24 8.27 4.69
C ASP A 193 10.64 8.29 4.05
N LEU A 194 11.16 7.13 3.63
CA LEU A 194 12.45 7.04 2.97
C LEU A 194 12.39 7.65 1.57
N PRO A 195 13.36 8.51 1.18
CA PRO A 195 13.37 9.10 -0.15
C PRO A 195 13.60 8.02 -1.22
N PRO A 196 12.99 8.13 -2.41
CA PRO A 196 13.25 7.22 -3.51
C PRO A 196 14.74 7.23 -3.90
N SER A 197 15.33 6.04 -4.09
CA SER A 197 16.70 5.87 -4.60
C SER A 197 16.73 4.96 -5.83
N GLU A 198 17.87 4.92 -6.53
CA GLU A 198 18.08 3.97 -7.63
C GLU A 198 17.82 2.53 -7.16
N GLY A 199 17.08 1.76 -7.96
CA GLY A 199 16.70 0.38 -7.63
C GLY A 199 15.54 0.22 -6.64
N THR A 200 14.85 1.30 -6.24
CA THR A 200 13.65 1.24 -5.40
C THR A 200 12.48 0.63 -6.18
N GLU A 201 11.81 -0.35 -5.58
CA GLU A 201 10.55 -0.94 -6.09
C GLU A 201 9.43 -0.75 -5.06
N MET A 202 8.17 -0.83 -5.52
CA MET A 202 7.03 -0.87 -4.63
C MET A 202 6.92 -2.23 -3.95
N VAL A 203 7.09 -2.26 -2.62
CA VAL A 203 6.96 -3.47 -1.80
C VAL A 203 5.62 -3.46 -1.08
N ARG A 204 4.83 -4.52 -1.27
CA ARG A 204 3.60 -4.75 -0.48
C ARG A 204 3.93 -5.64 0.71
N PHE A 205 3.47 -5.23 1.89
CA PHE A 205 3.68 -5.95 3.14
C PHE A 205 2.32 -6.19 3.82
N HIS A 206 1.97 -7.45 4.07
CA HIS A 206 0.73 -7.83 4.73
C HIS A 206 1.06 -8.45 6.09
N THR A 207 0.45 -7.93 7.15
CA THR A 207 0.58 -8.48 8.50
C THR A 207 -0.76 -8.95 9.01
N HIS A 208 -0.80 -10.16 9.55
CA HIS A 208 -1.98 -10.73 10.17
C HIS A 208 -1.61 -11.29 11.55
N ALA A 209 -2.36 -10.91 12.59
CA ALA A 209 -2.23 -11.46 13.93
C ALA A 209 -3.60 -11.90 14.40
N PHE A 210 -3.76 -13.20 14.69
CA PHE A 210 -5.02 -13.77 15.15
C PHE A 210 -4.74 -14.96 16.08
N PRO A 211 -5.57 -15.18 17.11
CA PRO A 211 -5.45 -16.37 17.93
C PRO A 211 -5.78 -17.61 17.10
N ARG A 212 -5.11 -18.72 17.41
CA ARG A 212 -5.50 -20.05 16.95
C ARG A 212 -6.10 -20.80 18.13
N ALA A 213 -7.22 -21.48 17.93
CA ALA A 213 -7.70 -22.45 18.91
C ALA A 213 -6.63 -23.53 19.08
N GLY A 214 -6.27 -23.85 20.33
CA GLY A 214 -5.46 -25.03 20.60
C GLY A 214 -6.25 -26.28 20.21
N GLU A 215 -5.59 -27.23 19.57
CA GLU A 215 -6.13 -28.60 19.44
C GLU A 215 -6.37 -29.23 20.82
#